data_AF-A0A6B4PU42-F1
#
_entry.id   AF-A0A6B4PU42-F1
#
_cell.length_a   1.000
_cell.length_b   1.000
_cell.length_c   1.000
_cell.angle_alpha   90.00
_cell.angle_beta   90.00
_cell.angle_gamma   90.00
#
_symmetry.space_group_name_H-M   'P 1'
#
loop_
_entity.id
_entity.type
_entity.pdbx_description
1 polymer ?
#
loop_
_entity_poly.entity_id
_entity_poly.type
_entity_poly.pdbx_seq_one_letter_code
_entity_poly.pdbx_strand_id
1 'polypeptide(L)'
;MIKVRIDYKDSSIIGFVINNHAICGDRDFRNDVSLVGETFDMICNSVSILSQSVIIGLDEVLKLNSTYEISDGYLKLDLSDFNEDEIEQAQVLLQTFEKSLESVILSLDEMFGSKKRKEYITLLKEEV
;
A
#
# COMPACT_ATOMS: atom_id res chain seq x y z
N MET A 1 -0.74 1.90 -13.17
CA MET A 1 -1.61 1.24 -12.18
C MET A 1 -0.80 0.84 -10.94
N ILE A 2 -1.19 1.35 -9.78
CA ILE A 2 -0.69 1.00 -8.46
C ILE A 2 -1.21 -0.39 -8.08
N LYS A 3 -0.34 -1.25 -7.59
CA LYS A 3 -0.72 -2.58 -7.10
C LYS A 3 -0.32 -2.68 -5.63
N VAL A 4 -1.30 -2.89 -4.77
CA VAL A 4 -1.08 -3.21 -3.36
C VAL A 4 -1.45 -4.66 -3.13
N ARG A 5 -0.56 -5.40 -2.49
CA ARG A 5 -0.83 -6.73 -1.95
C ARG A 5 -0.60 -6.71 -0.44
N ILE A 6 -1.52 -7.28 0.32
CA ILE A 6 -1.39 -7.51 1.76
C ILE A 6 -1.23 -9.01 1.96
N ASP A 7 -0.19 -9.38 2.70
CA ASP A 7 0.21 -10.77 2.94
C ASP A 7 -0.27 -11.19 4.34
N TYR A 8 -1.00 -12.31 4.41
CA TYR A 8 -1.61 -12.85 5.62
C TYR A 8 -1.00 -14.20 5.98
N LYS A 9 -0.91 -14.47 7.28
CA LYS A 9 -0.60 -15.77 7.84
C LYS A 9 -1.44 -16.00 9.08
N ASP A 10 -2.18 -17.10 9.13
CA ASP A 10 -3.02 -17.47 10.26
C ASP A 10 -4.02 -16.35 10.66
N SER A 11 -4.56 -15.64 9.66
CA SER A 11 -5.44 -14.45 9.80
C SER A 11 -4.78 -13.15 10.28
N SER A 12 -3.47 -13.15 10.59
CA SER A 12 -2.71 -11.95 10.91
C SER A 12 -2.06 -11.38 9.65
N ILE A 13 -1.99 -10.06 9.53
CA ILE A 13 -1.21 -9.43 8.46
C ILE A 13 0.27 -9.53 8.85
N ILE A 14 1.10 -10.04 7.95
CA ILE A 14 2.56 -10.17 8.16
C ILE A 14 3.38 -9.29 7.24
N GLY A 15 2.75 -8.55 6.33
CA GLY A 15 3.46 -7.68 5.42
C GLY A 15 2.59 -7.15 4.30
N PHE A 16 3.20 -6.36 3.44
CA PHE A 16 2.57 -5.89 2.21
C PHE A 16 3.62 -5.57 1.15
N VAL A 17 3.19 -5.57 -0.10
CA VAL A 17 3.98 -5.16 -1.26
C VAL A 17 3.20 -4.14 -2.09
N ILE A 18 3.83 -3.01 -2.35
CA ILE A 18 3.28 -1.91 -3.13
C ILE A 18 4.19 -1.67 -4.34
N ASN A 19 3.59 -1.70 -5.52
CA ASN A 19 4.27 -1.42 -6.79
C ASN A 19 3.62 -0.23 -7.50
N ASN A 20 4.43 0.51 -8.25
CA ASN A 20 4.03 1.61 -9.12
C ASN A 20 3.36 2.80 -8.41
N HIS A 21 3.62 3.01 -7.12
CA HIS A 21 3.04 4.12 -6.34
C HIS A 21 3.82 5.45 -6.44
N ALA A 22 4.82 5.51 -7.34
CA ALA A 22 5.51 6.72 -7.73
C ALA A 22 5.68 6.77 -9.26
N ILE A 23 5.85 7.98 -9.80
CA ILE A 23 6.15 8.18 -11.22
C ILE A 23 7.65 7.93 -11.43
N CYS A 24 8.01 6.87 -12.17
CA CYS A 24 9.38 6.70 -12.68
C CYS A 24 9.57 7.55 -13.94
N GLY A 25 10.74 8.22 -14.05
CA GLY A 25 11.10 9.09 -15.16
C GLY A 25 11.13 8.44 -16.55
N ASP A 26 11.17 7.10 -16.61
CA ASP A 26 11.24 6.32 -17.87
C ASP A 26 9.87 5.86 -18.41
N ARG A 27 8.76 6.22 -17.77
CA ARG A 27 7.43 5.92 -18.34
C ARG A 27 7.11 6.90 -19.47
N ASP A 28 7.20 6.42 -20.71
CA ASP A 28 6.82 7.16 -21.92
C ASP A 28 5.29 7.31 -22.00
N PHE A 29 4.76 8.35 -21.37
CA PHE A 29 3.33 8.64 -21.26
C PHE A 29 2.71 9.27 -22.52
N ARG A 30 3.43 9.29 -23.65
CA ARG A 30 2.97 9.94 -24.89
C ARG A 30 1.68 9.37 -25.48
N ASN A 31 1.22 8.19 -25.03
CA ASN A 31 0.05 7.51 -25.58
C ASN A 31 -1.17 7.40 -24.65
N ASP A 32 -1.08 7.76 -23.35
CA ASP A 32 -2.19 7.62 -22.38
C ASP A 32 -2.41 8.90 -21.57
N VAL A 33 -2.79 9.97 -22.27
CA VAL A 33 -3.04 11.33 -21.73
C VAL A 33 -4.22 11.37 -20.72
N SER A 34 -5.02 10.29 -20.63
CA SER A 34 -6.21 10.24 -19.75
C SER A 34 -5.96 9.69 -18.34
N LEU A 35 -4.79 9.08 -18.07
CA LEU A 35 -4.49 8.41 -16.79
C LEU A 35 -3.36 9.10 -16.00
N VAL A 36 -2.74 10.11 -16.60
CA VAL A 36 -1.63 10.87 -16.03
C VAL A 36 -2.12 12.29 -15.75
N GLY A 37 -2.36 12.59 -14.49
CA GLY A 37 -2.91 13.86 -14.05
C GLY A 37 -3.10 13.84 -12.53
N GLU A 38 -3.60 14.96 -11.99
CA GLU A 38 -3.78 15.21 -10.55
C GLU A 38 -4.44 14.05 -9.78
N THR A 39 -5.33 13.28 -10.43
CA THR A 39 -5.95 12.09 -9.83
C THR A 39 -4.94 10.98 -9.53
N PHE A 40 -4.04 10.65 -10.45
CA PHE A 40 -3.03 9.62 -10.21
C PHE A 40 -2.06 10.06 -9.10
N ASP A 41 -1.65 11.32 -9.09
CA ASP A 41 -0.78 11.89 -8.07
C ASP A 41 -1.45 11.87 -6.69
N MET A 42 -2.74 12.19 -6.62
CA MET A 42 -3.53 12.11 -5.38
C MET A 42 -3.60 10.68 -4.83
N ILE A 43 -3.80 9.68 -5.71
CA ILE A 43 -3.84 8.27 -5.29
C ILE A 43 -2.45 7.81 -4.85
N CYS A 44 -1.39 8.17 -5.59
CA CYS A 44 -0.01 7.88 -5.21
C CYS A 44 0.33 8.46 -3.84
N ASN A 45 -0.03 9.73 -3.60
CA ASN A 45 0.17 10.39 -2.32
C ASN A 45 -0.55 9.64 -1.20
N SER A 46 -1.82 9.30 -1.40
CA SER A 46 -2.63 8.58 -0.42
C SER A 46 -2.00 7.23 -0.06
N VAL A 47 -1.60 6.43 -1.06
CA VAL A 47 -0.93 5.13 -0.83
C VAL A 47 0.42 5.31 -0.13
N SER A 48 1.18 6.34 -0.50
CA SER A 48 2.50 6.63 0.10
C SER A 48 2.38 7.00 1.57
N ILE A 49 1.47 7.92 1.92
CA ILE A 49 1.28 8.36 3.31
C ILE A 49 0.75 7.22 4.17
N LEU A 50 -0.24 6.46 3.68
CA LEU A 50 -0.81 5.34 4.43
C LEU A 50 0.23 4.27 4.72
N SER A 51 1.03 3.89 3.72
CA SER A 51 2.04 2.84 3.88
C SER A 51 3.25 3.28 4.71
N GLN A 52 3.75 4.50 4.53
CA GLN A 52 4.84 5.01 5.37
C GLN A 52 4.40 5.25 6.82
N SER A 53 3.13 5.58 7.06
CA SER A 53 2.61 5.70 8.43
C SER A 53 2.69 4.37 9.18
N VAL A 54 2.55 3.23 8.49
CA VAL A 54 2.78 1.91 9.10
C VAL A 54 4.24 1.75 9.51
N ILE A 55 5.18 2.02 8.61
CA ILE A 55 6.63 1.91 8.89
C ILE A 55 7.04 2.80 10.05
N ILE A 56 6.58 4.06 10.06
CA ILE A 56 6.79 4.99 11.17
C ILE A 56 6.19 4.44 12.47
N GLY A 57 4.97 3.89 12.42
CA GLY A 57 4.35 3.28 13.59
C GLY A 57 5.15 2.08 14.14
N LEU A 58 5.66 1.22 13.26
CA LEU A 58 6.45 0.06 13.65
C LEU A 58 7.82 0.47 14.24
N ASP A 59 8.56 1.31 13.52
CA ASP A 59 9.95 1.63 13.88
C ASP A 59 10.06 2.74 14.90
N GLU A 60 9.27 3.82 14.74
CA GLU A 60 9.43 5.01 15.55
C GLU A 60 8.54 5.03 16.78
N VAL A 61 7.37 4.38 16.73
CA VAL A 61 6.44 4.34 17.85
C VAL A 61 6.60 3.07 18.66
N LEU A 62 6.49 1.89 18.02
CA LEU A 62 6.59 0.59 18.70
C LEU A 62 8.03 0.12 18.92
N LYS A 63 9.00 0.68 18.20
CA LYS A 63 10.44 0.33 18.28
C LYS A 63 10.74 -1.13 17.93
N LEU A 64 10.00 -1.68 16.95
CA LEU A 64 10.08 -3.10 16.55
C LEU A 64 11.13 -3.41 15.47
N ASN A 65 11.86 -2.41 14.93
CA ASN A 65 12.89 -2.57 13.89
C ASN A 65 12.41 -3.43 12.70
N SER A 66 11.35 -2.98 12.03
CA SER A 66 10.74 -3.71 10.92
C SER A 66 11.67 -3.85 9.70
N THR A 67 11.56 -4.99 9.01
CA THR A 67 12.28 -5.22 7.75
C THR A 67 11.47 -4.68 6.57
N TYR A 68 11.96 -3.63 5.93
CA TYR A 68 11.32 -3.06 4.74
C TYR A 68 12.31 -2.66 3.64
N GLU A 69 11.83 -2.65 2.41
CA GLU A 69 12.57 -2.24 1.21
C GLU A 69 11.82 -1.10 0.52
N ILE A 70 12.50 0.02 0.26
CA ILE A 70 11.97 1.16 -0.49
C ILE A 70 12.85 1.43 -1.70
N SER A 71 12.24 1.53 -2.87
CA SER A 71 12.88 2.02 -4.10
C SER A 71 11.84 2.73 -4.99
N ASP A 72 12.25 3.28 -6.13
CA ASP A 72 11.41 4.13 -6.99
C ASP A 72 10.05 3.49 -7.35
N GLY A 73 9.01 3.87 -6.61
CA GLY A 73 7.64 3.36 -6.77
C GLY A 73 7.42 1.95 -6.22
N TYR A 74 8.35 1.40 -5.44
CA TYR A 74 8.27 0.10 -4.78
C TYR A 74 8.42 0.26 -3.27
N LEU A 75 7.56 -0.42 -2.52
CA LEU A 75 7.69 -0.56 -1.08
C LEU A 75 7.26 -1.97 -0.67
N LYS A 76 8.11 -2.67 0.07
CA LYS A 76 7.79 -3.95 0.71
C LYS A 76 8.02 -3.85 2.20
N LEU A 77 7.08 -4.34 2.98
CA LEU A 77 7.21 -4.62 4.41
C LEU A 77 7.12 -6.14 4.59
N ASP A 78 8.06 -6.71 5.34
CA ASP A 78 8.11 -8.14 5.66
C ASP A 78 8.36 -8.32 7.15
N LEU A 79 7.39 -8.89 7.85
CA LEU A 79 7.46 -9.16 9.29
C LEU A 79 7.51 -10.66 9.58
N SER A 80 7.92 -11.49 8.60
CA SER A 80 7.95 -12.95 8.76
C SER A 80 8.92 -13.43 9.84
N ASP A 81 9.85 -12.57 10.25
CA ASP A 81 10.85 -12.77 11.30
C ASP A 81 10.39 -12.32 12.69
N PHE A 82 9.25 -11.62 12.79
CA PHE A 82 8.69 -11.18 14.07
C PHE A 82 8.14 -12.36 14.88
N ASN A 83 8.21 -12.26 16.19
CA ASN A 83 7.54 -13.20 17.10
C ASN A 83 6.04 -12.85 17.28
N GLU A 84 5.29 -13.73 17.94
CA GLU A 84 3.84 -13.57 18.13
C GLU A 84 3.45 -12.25 18.82
N ASP A 85 4.19 -11.84 19.86
CA ASP A 85 3.91 -10.60 20.60
C ASP A 85 4.16 -9.35 19.72
N GLU A 86 5.20 -9.38 18.89
CA GLU A 86 5.53 -8.29 17.96
C GLU A 86 4.49 -8.20 16.83
N ILE A 87 4.04 -9.35 16.30
CA ILE A 87 2.97 -9.42 15.32
C ILE A 87 1.66 -8.87 15.89
N GLU A 88 1.32 -9.24 17.13
CA GLU A 88 0.11 -8.75 17.81
C GLU A 88 0.11 -7.22 17.94
N GLN A 89 1.24 -6.65 18.39
CA GLN A 89 1.39 -5.19 18.51
C GLN A 89 1.29 -4.48 17.15
N ALA A 90 1.84 -5.08 16.09
CA ALA A 90 1.80 -4.53 14.74
C ALA A 90 0.38 -4.54 14.13
N GLN A 91 -0.52 -5.43 14.58
CA GLN A 91 -1.82 -5.63 13.93
C GLN A 91 -2.68 -4.37 13.90
N VAL A 92 -2.66 -3.54 14.95
CA VAL A 92 -3.45 -2.30 14.96
C VAL A 92 -3.04 -1.38 13.80
N LEU A 93 -1.74 -1.27 13.51
CA LEU A 93 -1.23 -0.45 12.41
C LEU A 93 -1.57 -1.06 11.05
N LEU A 94 -1.35 -2.36 10.89
CA LEU A 94 -1.55 -3.08 9.63
C LEU A 94 -3.03 -3.18 9.23
N GLN A 95 -3.91 -3.49 10.18
CA GLN A 95 -5.35 -3.52 9.95
C GLN A 95 -5.89 -2.12 9.69
N THR A 96 -5.37 -1.10 10.38
CA THR A 96 -5.74 0.30 10.08
C THR A 96 -5.34 0.69 8.65
N PHE A 97 -4.15 0.28 8.21
CA PHE A 97 -3.68 0.49 6.84
C PHE A 97 -4.59 -0.20 5.81
N GLU A 98 -4.92 -1.47 6.01
CA GLU A 98 -5.86 -2.21 5.17
C GLU A 98 -7.20 -1.46 5.05
N LYS A 99 -7.82 -1.13 6.19
CA LYS A 99 -9.13 -0.45 6.22
C LYS A 99 -9.07 0.94 5.57
N SER A 100 -7.96 1.66 5.75
CA SER A 100 -7.75 2.96 5.12
C SER A 100 -7.63 2.83 3.60
N LEU A 101 -6.94 1.81 3.09
CA LEU A 101 -6.89 1.53 1.65
C LEU A 101 -8.25 1.11 1.08
N GLU A 102 -8.99 0.27 1.80
CA GLU A 102 -10.36 -0.09 1.44
C GLU A 102 -11.25 1.16 1.34
N SER A 103 -11.13 2.09 2.29
CA SER A 103 -11.84 3.37 2.26
C SER A 103 -11.45 4.24 1.07
N VAL A 104 -10.15 4.34 0.74
CA VAL A 104 -9.69 5.07 -0.44
C VAL A 104 -10.29 4.46 -1.72
N ILE A 105 -10.26 3.14 -1.83
CA ILE A 105 -10.83 2.42 -2.98
C ILE A 105 -12.34 2.66 -3.09
N LEU A 106 -13.06 2.64 -1.96
CA LEU A 106 -14.49 2.93 -1.92
C LEU A 106 -14.80 4.34 -2.42
N SER A 107 -14.08 5.36 -1.94
CA SER A 107 -14.25 6.74 -2.41
C SER A 107 -13.95 6.89 -3.91
N LEU A 108 -12.92 6.21 -4.41
CA LEU A 108 -12.60 6.22 -5.84
C LEU A 108 -13.68 5.51 -6.69
N ASP A 109 -14.27 4.43 -6.16
CA ASP A 109 -15.39 3.74 -6.79
C ASP A 109 -16.63 4.65 -6.87
N GLU A 110 -16.90 5.46 -5.83
CA GLU A 110 -17.99 6.45 -5.85
C GLU A 110 -17.74 7.60 -6.84
N MET A 111 -16.49 8.07 -6.95
CA MET A 111 -16.13 9.19 -7.83
C MET A 111 -16.11 8.82 -9.31
N PHE A 112 -15.56 7.64 -9.65
CA PHE A 112 -15.21 7.29 -11.03
C PHE A 112 -15.84 5.97 -11.51
N GLY A 113 -16.43 5.19 -10.62
CA GLY A 113 -16.90 3.83 -10.90
C GLY A 113 -15.79 2.79 -10.87
N SER A 114 -16.16 1.55 -10.51
CA SER A 114 -15.21 0.46 -10.28
C SER A 114 -14.38 0.04 -11.49
N LYS A 115 -14.91 0.20 -12.71
CA LYS A 115 -14.16 -0.06 -13.94
C LYS A 115 -12.97 0.90 -14.08
N LYS A 116 -13.22 2.20 -13.89
CA LYS A 116 -12.20 3.24 -14.05
C LYS A 116 -11.22 3.28 -12.88
N ARG A 117 -11.69 3.08 -11.64
CA ARG A 117 -10.80 2.98 -10.45
C ARG A 117 -9.75 1.87 -10.61
N LYS A 118 -10.12 0.72 -11.18
CA LYS A 118 -9.19 -0.41 -11.42
C LYS A 118 -8.07 -0.07 -12.41
N GLU A 119 -8.18 0.99 -13.21
CA GLU A 119 -7.07 1.46 -14.06
C GLU A 119 -5.98 2.15 -13.21
N TYR A 120 -6.36 2.69 -12.05
CA TYR A 120 -5.48 3.40 -11.13
C TYR A 120 -4.90 2.50 -10.04
N ILE A 121 -5.74 1.76 -9.32
CA ILE A 121 -5.33 0.99 -8.13
C ILE A 121 -6.07 -0.34 -7.99
N THR A 122 -5.33 -1.37 -7.60
CA THR A 122 -5.85 -2.67 -7.19
C THR A 122 -5.28 -3.09 -5.85
N LEU A 123 -6.14 -3.64 -4.98
CA LEU A 123 -5.78 -4.27 -3.71
C LEU A 123 -5.99 -5.79 -3.81
N LEU A 124 -4.96 -6.54 -3.43
CA LEU A 124 -4.94 -8.00 -3.36
C LEU A 124 -4.67 -8.43 -1.91
N LYS A 125 -5.26 -9.54 -1.49
CA LYS A 125 -5.03 -10.18 -0.19
C LYS A 125 -4.59 -11.61 -0.46
N GLU A 126 -3.42 -11.98 0.03
CA GLU A 126 -2.77 -13.28 -0.24
C GLU A 126 -2.45 -13.97 1.10
N GLU A 127 -2.78 -15.26 1.24
CA GLU A 127 -2.34 -16.09 2.36
C GLU A 127 -1.00 -16.73 1.98
N VAL A 128 0.02 -16.64 2.83
CA VAL A 128 1.41 -17.01 2.54
C VAL A 128 2.03 -18.00 3.54
#